data_AF-A0A0A9XTP4-F1
#
_entry.id   AF-A0A0A9XTP4-F1
#
_cell.length_a   1.000
_cell.length_b   1.000
_cell.length_c   1.000
_cell.angle_alpha   90.00
_cell.angle_beta   90.00
_cell.angle_gamma   90.00
#
_symmetry.space_group_name_H-M   'P 1'
#
loop_
_entity.id
_entity.type
_entity.pdbx_description
1 polymer ?
#
loop_
_entity_poly.entity_id
_entity_poly.type
_entity_poly.pdbx_seq_one_letter_code
_entity_poly.pdbx_strand_id
1 'polypeptide(L)'
;MDVSATSQTNRVNCPHCSGEYTRRGLANHITRSHPTTTASQPPPNPSDDAELIQDRFVSGFGAPLINKDTEGDRNGIWEKWWRRSVKLTGRQYTIPFGPVGRQFVSLVTEEISRIVEGTQRSERVFVLCTTCLQRAKDISSGKDIRRLLIRRMALWRQEKFEELVKEAERSDRQLGNSRKKTDKDHKIRVFTRLVTKGKLREGTRWITDRQTSGGVLQPTSQLADGRTVLEILDAKHPNQMTPDPETFIDSTDLPTMKDIDVSGDHIAKVAHSLKGSAGPSGTDSETWRDMLLRFGAHSSRLRDAIAALVRRMSNGIMEWDKIKALLARRGVALDKNPGVRPIGVGEVLQRICAKTMVYVTGIDLKEECGADQLCAGTKAGVESAI
;
A
#
# COMPACT_ATOMS: atom_id res chain seq x y z
N MET A 1 43.58 46.99 -23.59
CA MET A 1 42.71 46.18 -24.47
C MET A 1 41.45 45.93 -23.68
N ASP A 2 40.38 46.63 -24.10
CA ASP A 2 39.08 46.67 -23.44
C ASP A 2 38.40 45.30 -23.38
N VAL A 3 37.80 44.99 -22.23
CA VAL A 3 36.91 43.85 -22.05
C VAL A 3 35.51 44.41 -21.77
N SER A 4 34.71 44.57 -22.81
CA SER A 4 33.30 44.95 -22.73
C SER A 4 32.41 43.70 -22.81
N ALA A 5 32.05 43.15 -21.65
CA ALA A 5 31.06 42.08 -21.54
C ALA A 5 29.64 42.66 -21.71
N THR A 6 28.99 42.37 -22.83
CA THR A 6 27.59 42.73 -23.09
C THR A 6 26.68 41.71 -22.39
N SER A 7 26.16 42.09 -21.21
CA SER A 7 25.07 41.38 -20.53
C SER A 7 23.75 41.65 -21.26
N GLN A 8 23.37 40.79 -22.21
CA GLN A 8 21.99 40.77 -22.71
C GLN A 8 21.06 40.23 -21.62
N THR A 9 20.25 41.13 -21.06
CA THR A 9 19.27 40.82 -20.02
C THR A 9 18.12 40.02 -20.62
N ASN A 10 18.05 38.73 -20.29
CA ASN A 10 17.06 37.77 -20.75
C ASN A 10 15.69 38.07 -20.10
N ARG A 11 14.97 39.07 -20.64
CA ARG A 11 13.62 39.46 -20.22
C ARG A 11 12.59 38.76 -21.10
N VAL A 12 11.44 38.42 -20.51
CA VAL A 12 10.35 37.67 -21.13
C VAL A 12 9.04 38.40 -20.86
N ASN A 13 8.17 38.41 -21.87
CA ASN A 13 6.86 39.05 -21.79
C ASN A 13 5.91 38.25 -20.90
N CYS A 14 5.07 38.95 -20.16
CA CYS A 14 3.95 38.34 -19.48
C CYS A 14 2.88 37.93 -20.52
N PRO A 15 2.34 36.70 -20.47
CA PRO A 15 1.32 36.26 -21.41
C PRO A 15 -0.07 36.86 -21.13
N HIS A 16 -0.24 37.53 -19.98
CA HIS A 16 -1.52 38.09 -19.54
C HIS A 16 -1.53 39.62 -19.47
N CYS A 17 -0.36 40.26 -19.59
CA CYS A 17 -0.23 41.70 -19.74
C CYS A 17 1.03 42.01 -20.55
N SER A 18 1.08 43.16 -21.22
CA SER A 18 2.21 43.51 -22.10
C SER A 18 3.51 43.90 -21.36
N GLY A 19 3.70 43.45 -20.11
CA GLY A 19 4.85 43.77 -19.27
C GLY A 19 6.03 42.82 -19.48
N GLU A 20 7.26 43.37 -19.49
CA GLU A 20 8.50 42.62 -19.60
C GLU A 20 9.19 42.41 -18.25
N TYR A 21 9.49 41.15 -17.92
CA TYR A 21 10.10 40.78 -16.63
C TYR A 21 11.31 39.87 -16.84
N THR A 22 12.24 39.87 -15.89
CA THR A 22 13.21 38.76 -15.82
C THR A 22 12.47 37.46 -15.55
N ARG A 23 12.99 36.29 -15.99
CA ARG A 23 12.32 34.97 -15.75
C ARG A 23 11.87 34.78 -14.30
N ARG A 24 12.70 35.19 -13.33
CA ARG A 24 12.38 35.11 -11.89
C ARG A 24 11.34 36.14 -11.46
N GLY A 25 11.37 37.34 -12.03
CA GLY A 25 10.39 38.40 -11.77
C GLY A 25 9.01 38.08 -12.34
N LEU A 26 8.95 37.34 -13.46
CA LEU A 26 7.72 36.95 -14.13
C LEU A 26 6.83 36.06 -13.25
N ALA A 27 7.44 35.05 -12.61
CA ALA A 27 6.73 34.13 -11.72
C ALA A 27 6.07 34.86 -10.53
N ASN A 28 6.77 35.83 -9.94
CA ASN A 28 6.26 36.65 -8.84
C ASN A 28 5.19 37.64 -9.29
N HIS A 29 5.29 38.15 -10.52
CA HIS A 29 4.29 39.04 -11.10
C HIS A 29 2.98 38.29 -11.40
N ILE A 30 3.05 37.12 -12.05
CA ILE A 30 1.87 36.30 -12.40
C ILE A 30 1.07 35.93 -11.13
N THR A 31 1.76 35.50 -10.07
CA THR A 31 1.11 35.14 -8.80
C THR A 31 0.46 36.32 -8.06
N ARG A 32 0.96 37.55 -8.22
CA ARG A 32 0.43 38.73 -7.53
C ARG A 32 -0.64 39.47 -8.33
N SER A 33 -0.47 39.57 -9.64
CA SER A 33 -1.27 40.44 -10.50
C SER A 33 -2.33 39.71 -11.32
N HIS A 34 -2.24 38.37 -11.43
CA HIS A 34 -3.20 37.53 -12.14
C HIS A 34 -3.71 36.36 -11.26
N PRO A 35 -4.32 36.64 -10.08
CA PRO A 35 -4.67 35.61 -9.10
C PRO A 35 -5.78 34.65 -9.58
N THR A 36 -6.66 35.11 -10.47
CA THR A 36 -7.80 34.35 -11.00
C THR A 36 -7.45 33.34 -12.09
N THR A 37 -6.23 33.37 -12.62
CA THR A 37 -5.77 32.45 -13.69
C THR A 37 -5.01 31.23 -13.17
N THR A 38 -4.92 31.05 -11.85
CA THR A 38 -4.42 29.79 -11.25
C THR A 38 -5.38 28.62 -11.43
N ALA A 39 -6.60 28.87 -11.89
CA ALA A 39 -7.39 27.84 -12.57
C ALA A 39 -6.78 27.62 -13.95
N SER A 40 -5.83 26.69 -14.03
CA SER A 40 -5.35 26.16 -15.31
C SER A 40 -6.59 25.79 -16.13
N GLN A 41 -6.82 26.48 -17.24
CA GLN A 41 -7.72 25.94 -18.24
C GLN A 41 -7.20 24.54 -18.60
N PRO A 42 -8.07 23.52 -18.65
CA PRO A 42 -7.63 22.21 -19.09
C PRO A 42 -7.02 22.38 -20.49
N PRO A 43 -5.85 21.78 -20.78
CA PRO A 43 -5.29 21.78 -22.12
C PRO A 43 -6.34 21.23 -23.10
N PRO A 44 -6.25 21.60 -24.39
CA PRO A 44 -7.14 21.06 -25.42
C PRO A 44 -7.19 19.53 -25.35
N ASN A 45 -8.41 19.01 -25.43
CA ASN A 45 -8.80 17.61 -25.29
C ASN A 45 -8.45 16.82 -26.60
N PRO A 46 -8.50 15.48 -26.65
CA PRO A 46 -7.49 14.55 -26.15
C PRO A 46 -7.33 13.30 -27.08
N SER A 47 -7.30 13.46 -28.42
CA SER A 47 -7.28 12.29 -29.34
C SER A 47 -5.88 11.75 -29.61
N ASP A 48 -4.96 12.62 -30.01
CA ASP A 48 -3.66 12.20 -30.55
C ASP A 48 -2.72 11.74 -29.43
N ASP A 49 -2.79 12.39 -28.26
CA ASP A 49 -2.06 11.98 -27.06
C ASP A 49 -2.58 10.64 -26.52
N ALA A 50 -3.87 10.35 -26.66
CA ALA A 50 -4.45 9.10 -26.19
C ALA A 50 -4.03 7.91 -27.06
N GLU A 51 -3.97 8.09 -28.38
CA GLU A 51 -3.43 7.10 -29.31
C GLU A 51 -1.93 6.89 -29.09
N LEU A 52 -1.15 7.98 -28.95
CA LEU A 52 0.28 7.89 -28.64
C LEU A 52 0.54 7.10 -27.35
N ILE A 53 -0.17 7.43 -26.27
CA ILE A 53 -0.02 6.73 -24.98
C ILE A 53 -0.38 5.26 -25.16
N GLN A 54 -1.49 4.97 -25.83
CA GLN A 54 -1.94 3.61 -26.10
C GLN A 54 -0.89 2.80 -26.87
N ASP A 55 -0.30 3.37 -27.92
CA ASP A 55 0.78 2.74 -28.70
C ASP A 55 2.03 2.51 -27.88
N ARG A 56 2.42 3.46 -27.02
CA ARG A 56 3.55 3.31 -26.10
C ARG A 56 3.31 2.19 -25.09
N PHE A 57 2.08 2.03 -24.59
CA PHE A 57 1.71 0.92 -23.70
C PHE A 57 1.78 -0.43 -24.42
N VAL A 58 1.25 -0.52 -25.64
CA VAL A 58 1.30 -1.74 -26.44
C VAL A 58 2.74 -2.12 -26.79
N SER A 59 3.56 -1.14 -27.18
CA SER A 59 4.98 -1.35 -27.48
C SER A 59 5.78 -1.79 -26.25
N GLY A 60 5.62 -1.09 -25.12
CA GLY A 60 6.40 -1.34 -23.90
C GLY A 60 5.96 -2.57 -23.11
N PHE A 61 4.66 -2.88 -23.09
CA PHE A 61 4.08 -3.90 -22.22
C PHE A 61 3.34 -5.01 -22.99
N GLY A 62 3.21 -4.92 -24.31
CA GLY A 62 2.49 -5.89 -25.13
C GLY A 62 0.96 -5.80 -25.03
N ALA A 63 0.40 -4.76 -24.37
CA ALA A 63 -1.04 -4.57 -24.24
C ALA A 63 -1.45 -3.10 -24.01
N PRO A 64 -2.73 -2.76 -24.25
CA PRO A 64 -3.29 -1.46 -23.91
C PRO A 64 -3.11 -1.04 -22.46
N LEU A 65 -3.34 0.25 -22.18
CA LEU A 65 -3.66 0.69 -20.83
C LEU A 65 -5.02 0.11 -20.40
N ILE A 66 -4.97 -1.04 -19.72
CA ILE A 66 -6.14 -1.78 -19.23
C ILE A 66 -6.69 -1.26 -17.89
N ASN A 67 -5.97 -0.35 -17.22
CA ASN A 67 -6.37 0.22 -15.94
C ASN A 67 -7.35 1.39 -16.13
N LYS A 68 -8.53 1.12 -16.70
CA LYS A 68 -9.62 2.09 -16.76
C LYS A 68 -10.65 1.74 -15.70
N ASP A 69 -10.87 2.67 -14.78
CA ASP A 69 -11.85 2.53 -13.71
C ASP A 69 -13.26 2.62 -14.34
N THR A 70 -13.80 1.50 -14.82
CA THR A 70 -15.15 1.50 -15.41
C THR A 70 -16.20 1.53 -14.29
N GLU A 71 -17.37 2.09 -14.57
CA GLU A 71 -18.42 2.22 -13.54
C GLU A 71 -18.99 0.86 -13.12
N GLY A 72 -19.01 -0.13 -14.02
CA GLY A 72 -19.38 -1.52 -13.73
C GLY A 72 -18.39 -2.25 -12.82
N ASP A 73 -17.14 -1.83 -12.85
CA ASP A 73 -16.03 -2.38 -12.09
C ASP A 73 -16.18 -2.17 -10.58
N ARG A 74 -16.88 -1.10 -10.17
CA ARG A 74 -17.13 -0.72 -8.77
C ARG A 74 -18.34 -1.43 -8.14
N ASN A 75 -19.12 -2.17 -8.93
CA ASN A 75 -20.41 -2.74 -8.54
C ASN A 75 -20.38 -4.25 -8.29
N GLY A 76 -19.21 -4.90 -8.44
CA GLY A 76 -19.02 -6.31 -8.16
C GLY A 76 -19.31 -6.68 -6.71
N ILE A 77 -19.95 -7.83 -6.48
CA ILE A 77 -20.33 -8.28 -5.14
C ILE A 77 -19.13 -8.45 -4.20
N TRP A 78 -17.99 -8.92 -4.74
CA TRP A 78 -16.73 -9.05 -4.00
C TRP A 78 -16.17 -7.72 -3.54
N GLU A 79 -16.23 -6.69 -4.38
CA GLU A 79 -15.81 -5.34 -4.00
C GLU A 79 -16.72 -4.78 -2.91
N LYS A 80 -18.03 -5.01 -3.00
CA LYS A 80 -18.99 -4.60 -1.94
C LYS A 80 -18.66 -5.26 -0.60
N TRP A 81 -18.40 -6.57 -0.58
CA TRP A 81 -17.99 -7.29 0.63
C TRP A 81 -16.64 -6.82 1.16
N TRP A 82 -15.68 -6.58 0.29
CA TRP A 82 -14.37 -6.05 0.68
C TRP A 82 -14.48 -4.64 1.26
N ARG A 83 -15.20 -3.71 0.62
CA ARG A 83 -15.45 -2.35 1.12
C ARG A 83 -16.16 -2.33 2.47
N ARG A 84 -17.05 -3.30 2.74
CA ARG A 84 -17.66 -3.50 4.07
C ARG A 84 -16.65 -4.02 5.08
N SER A 85 -15.81 -4.97 4.67
CA SER A 85 -14.79 -5.61 5.51
C SER A 85 -13.69 -4.63 5.96
N VAL A 86 -13.21 -3.74 5.07
CA VAL A 86 -12.14 -2.78 5.42
C VAL A 86 -12.59 -1.64 6.34
N LYS A 87 -13.91 -1.47 6.53
CA LYS A 87 -14.47 -0.49 7.48
C LYS A 87 -14.47 -0.99 8.93
N LEU A 88 -14.23 -2.29 9.14
CA LEU A 88 -14.19 -2.87 10.49
C LEU A 88 -12.95 -2.38 11.24
N THR A 89 -12.97 -2.45 12.57
CA THR A 89 -11.85 -2.00 13.42
C THR A 89 -10.56 -2.83 13.26
N GLY A 90 -10.58 -3.92 12.49
CA GLY A 90 -9.42 -4.77 12.22
C GLY A 90 -8.97 -5.60 13.42
N ARG A 91 -9.83 -5.78 14.43
CA ARG A 91 -9.53 -6.60 15.61
C ARG A 91 -9.68 -8.09 15.27
N GLN A 92 -8.58 -8.73 14.91
CA GLN A 92 -8.54 -10.13 14.54
C GLN A 92 -8.01 -11.05 15.66
N TYR A 93 -8.43 -12.31 15.64
CA TYR A 93 -7.83 -13.39 16.43
C TYR A 93 -6.48 -13.78 15.85
N THR A 94 -5.53 -14.14 16.72
CA THR A 94 -4.35 -14.87 16.29
C THR A 94 -4.76 -16.27 15.85
N ILE A 95 -4.19 -16.73 14.75
CA ILE A 95 -4.47 -18.05 14.18
C ILE A 95 -4.02 -19.13 15.19
N PRO A 96 -4.91 -20.06 15.60
CA PRO A 96 -4.53 -21.13 16.52
C PRO A 96 -3.53 -22.11 15.89
N PHE A 97 -2.53 -22.54 16.65
CA PHE A 97 -1.67 -23.66 16.25
C PHE A 97 -2.47 -24.95 16.08
N GLY A 98 -1.91 -25.86 15.26
CA GLY A 98 -2.48 -27.18 15.03
C GLY A 98 -3.45 -27.23 13.85
N PRO A 99 -4.42 -28.17 13.86
CA PRO A 99 -5.27 -28.46 12.70
C PRO A 99 -6.08 -27.26 12.19
N VAL A 100 -6.62 -26.44 13.11
CA VAL A 100 -7.46 -25.29 12.74
C VAL A 100 -6.66 -24.24 11.96
N GLY A 101 -5.45 -23.90 12.42
CA GLY A 101 -4.60 -22.97 11.70
C GLY A 101 -4.11 -23.54 10.36
N ARG A 102 -3.80 -24.84 10.28
CA ARG A 102 -3.46 -25.51 9.01
C ARG A 102 -4.60 -25.43 7.99
N GLN A 103 -5.84 -25.62 8.43
CA GLN A 103 -7.02 -25.46 7.57
C GLN A 103 -7.17 -24.03 7.07
N PHE A 104 -6.98 -23.04 7.95
CA PHE A 104 -7.07 -21.63 7.57
C PHE A 104 -5.99 -21.24 6.55
N VAL A 105 -4.73 -21.64 6.78
CA VAL A 105 -3.61 -21.42 5.85
C VAL A 105 -3.89 -22.09 4.50
N SER A 106 -4.52 -23.26 4.49
CA SER A 106 -4.90 -23.94 3.24
C SER A 106 -5.93 -23.13 2.45
N LEU A 107 -6.97 -22.60 3.11
CA LEU A 107 -7.96 -21.74 2.45
C LEU A 107 -7.31 -20.47 1.86
N VAL A 108 -6.40 -19.82 2.60
CA VAL A 108 -5.67 -18.66 2.07
C VAL A 108 -4.83 -19.05 0.84
N THR A 109 -4.21 -20.23 0.88
CA THR A 109 -3.41 -20.77 -0.25
C THR A 109 -4.29 -21.02 -1.48
N GLU A 110 -5.47 -21.61 -1.30
CA GLU A 110 -6.44 -21.87 -2.36
C GLU A 110 -6.93 -20.56 -3.00
N GLU A 111 -7.27 -19.55 -2.19
CA GLU A 111 -7.71 -18.25 -2.71
C GLU A 111 -6.60 -17.51 -3.47
N ILE A 112 -5.34 -17.59 -3.01
CA ILE A 112 -4.20 -17.03 -3.74
C ILE A 112 -3.99 -17.77 -5.06
N SER A 113 -4.06 -19.10 -5.06
CA SER A 113 -3.87 -19.91 -6.28
C SER A 113 -4.89 -19.56 -7.37
N ARG A 114 -6.16 -19.34 -6.98
CA ARG A 114 -7.22 -18.91 -7.91
C ARG A 114 -6.98 -17.51 -8.50
N ILE A 115 -6.29 -16.62 -7.77
CA ILE A 115 -5.86 -15.32 -8.32
C ILE A 115 -4.75 -15.53 -9.36
N VAL A 116 -3.79 -16.42 -9.08
CA VAL A 116 -2.70 -16.77 -10.01
C VAL A 116 -3.25 -17.36 -11.31
N GLU A 117 -4.24 -18.24 -11.21
CA GLU A 117 -4.95 -18.84 -12.35
C GLU A 117 -5.82 -17.82 -13.12
N GLY A 118 -6.06 -16.62 -12.57
CA GLY A 118 -6.92 -15.60 -13.17
C GLY A 118 -8.42 -15.88 -13.01
N THR A 119 -8.80 -16.93 -12.27
CA THR A 119 -10.19 -17.36 -12.11
C THR A 119 -10.94 -16.54 -11.06
N GLN A 120 -10.23 -15.86 -10.15
CA GLN A 120 -10.81 -15.09 -9.06
C GLN A 120 -10.11 -13.75 -8.80
N ARG A 121 -10.76 -12.91 -7.98
CA ARG A 121 -10.26 -11.57 -7.60
C ARG A 121 -9.62 -11.55 -6.21
N SER A 122 -8.71 -10.60 -6.02
CA SER A 122 -7.92 -10.43 -4.80
C SER A 122 -8.73 -10.13 -3.53
N GLU A 123 -9.93 -9.55 -3.66
CA GLU A 123 -10.86 -9.27 -2.57
C GLU A 123 -11.12 -10.51 -1.72
N ARG A 124 -11.19 -11.70 -2.36
CA ARG A 124 -11.49 -12.97 -1.68
C ARG A 124 -10.53 -13.28 -0.55
N VAL A 125 -9.22 -13.10 -0.78
CA VAL A 125 -8.19 -13.35 0.24
C VAL A 125 -8.41 -12.45 1.45
N PHE A 126 -8.72 -11.17 1.21
CA PHE A 126 -8.86 -10.20 2.28
C PHE A 126 -10.19 -10.34 3.03
N VAL A 127 -11.29 -10.59 2.32
CA VAL A 127 -12.60 -10.90 2.94
C VAL A 127 -12.51 -12.18 3.76
N LEU A 128 -11.82 -13.23 3.27
CA LEU A 128 -11.57 -14.46 4.04
C LEU A 128 -10.87 -14.14 5.36
N CYS A 129 -9.73 -13.43 5.29
CA CYS A 129 -8.97 -13.08 6.48
C CYS A 129 -9.77 -12.23 7.46
N THR A 130 -10.41 -11.15 6.98
CA THR A 130 -11.18 -10.24 7.83
C THR A 130 -12.37 -10.96 8.48
N THR A 131 -13.17 -11.71 7.72
CA THR A 131 -14.40 -12.32 8.25
C THR A 131 -14.12 -13.55 9.12
N CYS A 132 -13.20 -14.43 8.71
CA CYS A 132 -12.88 -15.60 9.51
C CYS A 132 -12.22 -15.21 10.83
N LEU A 133 -11.27 -14.26 10.81
CA LEU A 133 -10.50 -13.91 12.00
C LEU A 133 -11.12 -12.81 12.87
N GLN A 134 -12.22 -12.17 12.47
CA GLN A 134 -12.85 -11.07 13.25
C GLN A 134 -13.13 -11.48 14.70
N ARG A 135 -12.71 -10.67 15.68
CA ARG A 135 -12.99 -10.95 17.08
C ARG A 135 -14.47 -10.79 17.42
N ALA A 136 -14.99 -11.70 18.22
CA ALA A 136 -16.28 -11.56 18.89
C ALA A 136 -16.06 -11.18 20.36
N LYS A 137 -16.91 -10.30 20.90
CA LYS A 137 -16.76 -9.71 22.25
C LYS A 137 -16.69 -10.78 23.34
N ASP A 138 -17.58 -11.76 23.28
CA ASP A 138 -17.77 -12.74 24.35
C ASP A 138 -17.03 -14.08 24.10
N ILE A 139 -16.15 -14.12 23.08
CA ILE A 139 -15.35 -15.31 22.74
C ILE A 139 -13.87 -15.00 22.96
N SER A 140 -13.35 -15.49 24.08
CA SER A 140 -11.96 -15.28 24.50
C SER A 140 -11.20 -16.58 24.78
N SER A 141 -11.90 -17.68 25.08
CA SER A 141 -11.28 -18.97 25.38
C SER A 141 -10.70 -19.61 24.12
N GLY A 142 -9.54 -20.28 24.23
CA GLY A 142 -8.93 -20.94 23.06
C GLY A 142 -9.80 -22.04 22.45
N LYS A 143 -10.62 -22.73 23.27
CA LYS A 143 -11.58 -23.74 22.80
C LYS A 143 -12.68 -23.10 21.95
N ASP A 144 -13.27 -22.01 22.44
CA ASP A 144 -14.37 -21.33 21.74
C ASP A 144 -13.89 -20.62 20.48
N ILE A 145 -12.70 -20.02 20.51
CA ILE A 145 -12.07 -19.44 19.32
C ILE A 145 -11.90 -20.52 18.24
N ARG A 146 -11.34 -21.68 18.57
CA ARG A 146 -11.18 -22.79 17.61
C ARG A 146 -12.53 -23.24 17.03
N ARG A 147 -13.54 -23.42 17.87
CA ARG A 147 -14.91 -23.79 17.44
C ARG A 147 -15.49 -22.75 16.48
N LEU A 148 -15.34 -21.46 16.79
CA LEU A 148 -15.82 -20.36 15.95
C LEU A 148 -15.11 -20.34 14.59
N LEU A 149 -13.78 -20.43 14.57
CA LEU A 149 -13.01 -20.41 13.33
C LEU A 149 -13.36 -21.61 12.42
N ILE A 150 -13.55 -22.80 13.00
CA ILE A 150 -14.02 -23.98 12.24
C ILE A 150 -15.37 -23.70 11.58
N ARG A 151 -16.35 -23.16 12.33
CA ARG A 151 -17.67 -22.80 11.77
C ARG A 151 -17.52 -21.80 10.62
N ARG A 152 -16.73 -20.75 10.79
CA ARG A 152 -16.55 -19.71 9.76
C ARG A 152 -15.88 -20.24 8.51
N MET A 153 -14.85 -21.08 8.65
CA MET A 153 -14.24 -21.76 7.51
C MET A 153 -15.22 -22.71 6.80
N ALA A 154 -16.14 -23.35 7.54
CA ALA A 154 -17.20 -24.16 6.94
C ALA A 154 -18.19 -23.29 6.15
N LEU A 155 -18.61 -22.13 6.68
CA LEU A 155 -19.44 -21.17 5.94
C LEU A 155 -18.75 -20.67 4.68
N TRP A 156 -17.43 -20.41 4.73
CA TRP A 156 -16.64 -20.01 3.57
C TRP A 156 -16.68 -21.07 2.48
N ARG A 157 -16.46 -22.35 2.83
CA ARG A 157 -16.54 -23.48 1.88
C ARG A 157 -17.94 -23.71 1.33
N GLN A 158 -18.97 -23.38 2.11
CA GLN A 158 -20.38 -23.41 1.67
C GLN A 158 -20.79 -22.16 0.91
N GLU A 159 -19.85 -21.25 0.60
CA GLU A 159 -20.08 -20.01 -0.14
C GLU A 159 -21.08 -19.05 0.53
N LYS A 160 -21.26 -19.16 1.85
CA LYS A 160 -22.13 -18.28 2.65
C LYS A 160 -21.41 -16.97 3.02
N PHE A 161 -20.89 -16.27 2.00
CA PHE A 161 -20.03 -15.10 2.17
C PHE A 161 -20.78 -13.90 2.82
N GLU A 162 -22.01 -13.62 2.38
CA GLU A 162 -22.81 -12.54 2.97
C GLU A 162 -23.10 -12.78 4.46
N GLU A 163 -23.33 -14.04 4.87
CA GLU A 163 -23.52 -14.41 6.27
C GLU A 163 -22.26 -14.10 7.10
N LEU A 164 -21.09 -14.46 6.57
CA LEU A 164 -19.79 -14.15 7.19
C LEU A 164 -19.54 -12.65 7.33
N VAL A 165 -19.84 -11.87 6.29
CA VAL A 165 -19.68 -10.40 6.32
C VAL A 165 -20.61 -9.78 7.36
N LYS A 166 -21.90 -10.15 7.37
CA LYS A 166 -22.87 -9.66 8.38
C LYS A 166 -22.48 -10.06 9.80
N GLU A 167 -21.97 -11.26 10.00
CA GLU A 167 -21.47 -11.71 11.31
C GLU A 167 -20.26 -10.87 11.75
N ALA A 168 -19.32 -10.61 10.85
CA ALA A 168 -18.14 -9.80 11.14
C ALA A 168 -18.54 -8.37 11.53
N GLU A 169 -19.46 -7.74 10.80
CA GLU A 169 -20.01 -6.41 11.12
C GLU A 169 -20.73 -6.38 12.48
N ARG A 170 -21.51 -7.42 12.79
CA ARG A 170 -22.16 -7.56 14.11
C ARG A 170 -21.13 -7.68 15.23
N SER A 171 -20.11 -8.52 15.02
CA SER A 171 -19.04 -8.74 15.99
C SER A 171 -18.27 -7.44 16.23
N ASP A 172 -17.93 -6.70 15.17
CA ASP A 172 -17.21 -5.43 15.25
C ASP A 172 -17.99 -4.36 16.03
N ARG A 173 -19.29 -4.21 15.76
CA ARG A 173 -20.18 -3.30 16.52
C ARG A 173 -20.18 -3.61 18.02
N GLN A 174 -20.13 -4.89 18.39
CA GLN A 174 -20.11 -5.31 19.80
C GLN A 174 -18.77 -5.08 20.50
N LEU A 175 -17.65 -5.02 19.77
CA LEU A 175 -16.32 -4.83 20.37
C LEU A 175 -16.14 -3.45 21.00
N GLY A 176 -16.93 -2.45 20.57
CA GLY A 176 -16.95 -1.09 21.10
C GLY A 176 -15.65 -0.31 20.93
N ASN A 177 -15.77 1.02 20.91
CA ASN A 177 -14.63 1.93 21.00
C ASN A 177 -14.18 2.08 22.46
N SER A 178 -13.61 1.02 23.04
CA SER A 178 -13.04 1.11 24.38
C SER A 178 -11.76 1.96 24.34
N ARG A 179 -11.87 3.27 24.60
CA ARG A 179 -10.77 4.10 25.10
C ARG A 179 -10.47 3.63 26.52
N LYS A 180 -9.70 2.54 26.67
CA LYS A 180 -9.23 2.13 27.99
C LYS A 180 -8.31 3.24 28.52
N LYS A 181 -8.62 3.78 29.69
CA LYS A 181 -7.72 4.66 30.42
C LYS A 181 -6.40 3.91 30.61
N THR A 182 -5.30 4.48 30.15
CA THR A 182 -3.97 3.86 30.21
C THR A 182 -3.47 3.87 31.66
N ASP A 183 -3.91 2.92 32.46
CA ASP A 183 -3.43 2.76 33.84
C ASP A 183 -2.04 2.09 33.87
N LYS A 184 -1.29 2.25 34.97
CA LYS A 184 0.04 1.65 35.19
C LYS A 184 0.03 0.13 34.93
N ASP A 185 -1.00 -0.57 35.42
CA ASP A 185 -1.18 -2.00 35.18
C ASP A 185 -1.39 -2.34 33.70
N HIS A 186 -2.06 -1.47 32.95
CA HIS A 186 -2.17 -1.64 31.50
C HIS A 186 -0.82 -1.45 30.83
N LYS A 187 -0.03 -0.44 31.21
CA LYS A 187 1.31 -0.21 30.66
C LYS A 187 2.21 -1.42 30.88
N ILE A 188 2.25 -1.96 32.11
CA ILE A 188 3.05 -3.15 32.46
C ILE A 188 2.60 -4.37 31.66
N ARG A 189 1.28 -4.66 31.59
CA ARG A 189 0.77 -5.81 30.83
C ARG A 189 1.12 -5.76 29.34
N VAL A 190 1.06 -4.58 28.73
CA VAL A 190 1.45 -4.41 27.32
C VAL A 190 2.96 -4.57 27.15
N PHE A 191 3.77 -4.00 28.06
CA PHE A 191 5.21 -4.19 28.07
C PHE A 191 5.60 -5.67 28.17
N THR A 192 5.09 -6.39 29.18
CA THR A 192 5.36 -7.83 29.37
C THR A 192 5.00 -8.62 28.12
N ARG A 193 3.83 -8.35 27.51
CA ARG A 193 3.42 -9.01 26.26
C ARG A 193 4.41 -8.75 25.12
N LEU A 194 4.91 -7.52 24.97
CA LEU A 194 5.88 -7.18 23.93
C LEU A 194 7.20 -7.91 24.18
N VAL A 195 7.69 -7.94 25.42
CA VAL A 195 8.92 -8.66 25.80
C VAL A 195 8.79 -10.16 25.52
N THR A 196 7.69 -10.81 25.92
CA THR A 196 7.43 -12.23 25.64
C THR A 196 7.38 -12.52 24.13
N LYS A 197 7.01 -11.53 23.31
CA LYS A 197 7.03 -11.63 21.84
C LYS A 197 8.39 -11.30 21.21
N GLY A 198 9.44 -11.06 22.00
CA GLY A 198 10.76 -10.65 21.52
C GLY A 198 10.82 -9.21 21.00
N LYS A 199 9.77 -8.41 21.22
CA LYS A 199 9.62 -7.02 20.77
C LYS A 199 10.22 -6.05 21.79
N LEU A 200 11.50 -6.26 22.13
CA LEU A 200 12.18 -5.51 23.19
C LEU A 200 12.19 -4.01 22.90
N ARG A 201 12.52 -3.61 21.67
CA ARG A 201 12.54 -2.20 21.27
C ARG A 201 11.16 -1.54 21.37
N GLU A 202 10.10 -2.20 20.90
CA GLU A 202 8.74 -1.66 21.06
C GLU A 202 8.32 -1.60 22.53
N GLY A 203 8.67 -2.63 23.32
CA GLY A 203 8.44 -2.66 24.76
C GLY A 203 9.11 -1.48 25.46
N THR A 204 10.41 -1.27 25.25
CA THR A 204 11.16 -0.15 25.84
C THR A 204 10.52 1.19 25.44
N ARG A 205 10.21 1.39 24.15
CA ARG A 205 9.56 2.64 23.71
C ARG A 205 8.20 2.88 24.37
N TRP A 206 7.43 1.82 24.60
CA TRP A 206 6.13 1.88 25.24
C TRP A 206 6.22 2.26 26.73
N ILE A 207 7.17 1.69 27.48
CA ILE A 207 7.28 1.96 28.92
C ILE A 207 7.94 3.31 29.22
N THR A 208 8.81 3.80 28.34
CA THR A 208 9.54 5.07 28.53
C THR A 208 8.80 6.30 27.99
N ASP A 209 7.53 6.16 27.58
CA ASP A 209 6.69 7.25 27.03
C ASP A 209 7.38 8.08 25.92
N ARG A 210 8.28 7.48 25.14
CA ARG A 210 8.98 8.12 24.00
C ARG A 210 8.06 8.37 22.79
N GLN A 211 6.75 8.44 22.99
CA GLN A 211 5.73 8.77 22.00
C GLN A 211 5.38 10.27 22.01
N THR A 212 6.03 11.08 22.83
CA THR A 212 5.69 12.49 23.04
C THR A 212 5.96 13.41 21.84
N SER A 213 6.69 12.96 20.81
CA SER A 213 6.85 13.69 19.54
C SER A 213 6.61 12.81 18.32
N GLY A 214 5.74 13.27 17.42
CA GLY A 214 5.31 12.53 16.23
C GLY A 214 4.23 11.47 16.52
N GLY A 215 3.43 11.15 15.52
CA GLY A 215 2.33 10.20 15.69
C GLY A 215 1.37 10.15 14.52
N VAL A 216 0.31 9.34 14.66
CA VAL A 216 -0.79 9.30 13.70
C VAL A 216 -1.75 10.45 14.01
N LEU A 217 -1.95 11.32 13.03
CA LEU A 217 -2.90 12.43 13.11
C LEU A 217 -4.30 11.94 12.71
N GLN A 218 -5.33 12.44 13.39
CA GLN A 218 -6.71 12.14 13.00
C GLN A 218 -7.10 13.03 11.82
N PRO A 219 -7.88 12.53 10.84
CA PRO A 219 -8.30 13.33 9.68
C PRO A 219 -8.99 14.65 10.05
N THR A 220 -9.74 14.65 11.15
CA THR A 220 -10.50 15.82 11.64
C THR A 220 -9.70 16.73 12.58
N SER A 221 -8.44 16.41 12.90
CA SER A 221 -7.60 17.29 13.71
C SER A 221 -7.27 18.57 12.94
N GLN A 222 -7.39 19.73 13.60
CA GLN A 222 -6.97 21.01 13.05
C GLN A 222 -5.48 21.27 13.27
N LEU A 223 -4.85 21.90 12.29
CA LEU A 223 -3.46 22.33 12.32
C LEU A 223 -3.39 23.83 12.60
N ALA A 224 -2.17 24.34 12.83
CA ALA A 224 -1.94 25.74 13.20
C ALA A 224 -2.41 26.76 12.14
N ASP A 225 -2.54 26.34 10.88
CA ASP A 225 -3.03 27.14 9.77
C ASP A 225 -4.56 27.08 9.59
N GLY A 226 -5.28 26.46 10.54
CA GLY A 226 -6.74 26.36 10.54
C GLY A 226 -7.31 25.21 9.70
N ARG A 227 -6.49 24.58 8.84
CA ARG A 227 -6.93 23.45 8.02
C ARG A 227 -6.97 22.16 8.82
N THR A 228 -7.87 21.27 8.43
CA THR A 228 -7.90 19.90 8.89
C THR A 228 -6.78 19.08 8.24
N VAL A 229 -6.37 18.01 8.91
CA VAL A 229 -5.41 17.04 8.36
C VAL A 229 -5.92 16.48 7.04
N LEU A 230 -7.23 16.20 6.92
CA LEU A 230 -7.82 15.69 5.68
C LEU A 230 -7.65 16.69 4.52
N GLU A 231 -7.96 17.96 4.73
CA GLU A 231 -7.76 19.00 3.70
C GLU A 231 -6.29 19.12 3.27
N ILE A 232 -5.35 18.96 4.20
CA ILE A 232 -3.91 18.94 3.85
C ILE A 232 -3.55 17.69 3.05
N LEU A 233 -4.12 16.53 3.39
CA LEU A 233 -3.91 15.32 2.60
C LEU A 233 -4.44 15.50 1.19
N ASP A 234 -5.68 15.97 1.04
CA ASP A 234 -6.32 16.20 -0.25
C ASP A 234 -5.51 17.19 -1.10
N ALA A 235 -5.04 18.29 -0.51
CA ALA A 235 -4.17 19.26 -1.19
C ALA A 235 -2.82 18.70 -1.66
N LYS A 236 -2.35 17.58 -1.08
CA LYS A 236 -1.09 16.91 -1.49
C LYS A 236 -1.27 15.90 -2.60
N HIS A 237 -2.51 15.54 -2.94
CA HIS A 237 -2.82 14.61 -4.00
C HIS A 237 -3.26 15.41 -5.23
N PRO A 238 -2.34 15.72 -6.17
CA PRO A 238 -2.71 16.39 -7.40
C PRO A 238 -3.72 15.54 -8.17
N ASN A 239 -4.61 16.19 -8.92
CA ASN A 239 -5.46 15.49 -9.86
C ASN A 239 -4.60 14.66 -10.82
N GLN A 240 -5.13 13.53 -11.26
CA GLN A 240 -4.46 12.73 -12.28
C GLN A 240 -4.25 13.59 -13.53
N MET A 241 -3.01 13.63 -14.01
CA MET A 241 -2.62 14.37 -15.20
C MET A 241 -2.07 13.38 -16.23
N THR A 242 -2.37 13.63 -17.50
CA THR A 242 -1.72 12.95 -18.61
C THR A 242 -0.26 13.41 -18.67
N PRO A 243 0.73 12.50 -18.70
CA PRO A 243 2.12 12.88 -18.89
C PRO A 243 2.30 13.59 -20.23
N ASP A 244 3.10 14.65 -20.25
CA ASP A 244 3.46 15.35 -21.48
C ASP A 244 4.27 14.40 -22.39
N PRO A 245 3.89 14.22 -23.68
CA PRO A 245 4.64 13.41 -24.64
C PRO A 245 6.14 13.66 -24.67
N GLU A 246 6.60 14.90 -24.43
CA GLU A 246 8.03 15.24 -24.42
C GLU A 246 8.80 14.63 -23.22
N THR A 247 8.10 14.14 -22.19
CA THR A 247 8.71 13.48 -21.03
C THR A 247 9.07 12.02 -21.26
N PHE A 248 8.56 11.40 -22.33
CA PHE A 248 8.90 10.03 -22.67
C PHE A 248 10.30 9.98 -23.28
N ILE A 249 11.09 8.99 -22.86
CA ILE A 249 12.40 8.73 -23.47
C ILE A 249 12.16 8.26 -24.89
N ASP A 250 12.70 8.99 -25.87
CA ASP A 250 12.65 8.60 -27.27
C ASP A 250 13.69 7.51 -27.54
N SER A 251 13.32 6.26 -27.24
CA SER A 251 14.11 5.07 -27.55
C SER A 251 13.27 4.09 -28.35
N THR A 252 13.81 3.64 -29.49
CA THR A 252 13.25 2.51 -30.25
C THR A 252 13.69 1.17 -29.68
N ASP A 253 14.81 1.15 -28.96
CA ASP A 253 15.36 -0.06 -28.34
C ASP A 253 14.83 -0.17 -26.91
N LEU A 254 13.97 -1.16 -26.68
CA LEU A 254 13.51 -1.52 -25.34
C LEU A 254 14.50 -2.50 -24.70
N PRO A 255 14.82 -2.35 -23.41
CA PRO A 255 15.68 -3.31 -22.71
C PRO A 255 15.01 -4.68 -22.68
N THR A 256 15.82 -5.74 -22.81
CA THR A 256 15.32 -7.11 -22.71
C THR A 256 14.72 -7.35 -21.33
N MET A 257 13.42 -7.66 -21.28
CA MET A 257 12.76 -8.07 -20.04
C MET A 257 13.20 -9.50 -19.69
N LYS A 258 13.91 -9.65 -18.58
CA LYS A 258 14.27 -10.96 -18.03
C LYS A 258 13.12 -11.48 -17.18
N ASP A 259 12.76 -12.74 -17.39
CA ASP A 259 11.78 -13.41 -16.56
C ASP A 259 12.26 -13.47 -15.10
N ILE A 260 11.38 -13.04 -14.22
CA ILE A 260 11.60 -13.13 -12.79
C ILE A 260 11.20 -14.53 -12.32
N ASP A 261 12.17 -15.28 -11.79
CA ASP A 261 11.90 -16.55 -11.13
C ASP A 261 11.94 -16.40 -9.60
N VAL A 262 10.89 -16.89 -8.96
CA VAL A 262 10.70 -16.83 -7.50
C VAL A 262 10.22 -18.18 -7.03
N SER A 263 10.88 -18.69 -5.99
CA SER A 263 10.53 -19.93 -5.30
C SER A 263 9.96 -19.66 -3.90
N GLY A 264 9.36 -20.68 -3.29
CA GLY A 264 8.90 -20.63 -1.90
C GLY A 264 10.01 -20.29 -0.89
N ASP A 265 11.27 -20.60 -1.21
CA ASP A 265 12.42 -20.26 -0.35
C ASP A 265 12.72 -18.77 -0.33
N HIS A 266 12.55 -18.08 -1.46
CA HIS A 266 12.64 -16.61 -1.52
C HIS A 266 11.58 -15.99 -0.60
N ILE A 267 10.35 -16.50 -0.66
CA ILE A 267 9.26 -16.07 0.22
C ILE A 267 9.59 -16.37 1.69
N ALA A 268 10.17 -17.53 2.00
CA ALA A 268 10.57 -17.90 3.36
C ALA A 268 11.59 -16.91 3.93
N LYS A 269 12.63 -16.57 3.17
CA LYS A 269 13.65 -15.58 3.55
C LYS A 269 13.03 -14.22 3.83
N VAL A 270 12.15 -13.74 2.95
CA VAL A 270 11.42 -12.47 3.14
C VAL A 270 10.52 -12.52 4.37
N ALA A 271 9.84 -13.65 4.63
CA ALA A 271 8.92 -13.82 5.75
C ALA A 271 9.56 -13.54 7.12
N HIS A 272 10.83 -13.93 7.31
CA HIS A 272 11.59 -13.65 8.54
C HIS A 272 11.79 -12.14 8.79
N SER A 273 11.86 -11.34 7.73
CA SER A 273 12.07 -9.89 7.82
C SER A 273 10.76 -9.08 7.94
N LEU A 274 9.60 -9.73 7.87
CA LEU A 274 8.31 -9.05 7.86
C LEU A 274 8.05 -8.32 9.19
N LYS A 275 7.82 -7.01 9.05
CA LYS A 275 7.44 -6.08 10.11
C LYS A 275 6.38 -5.11 9.60
N GLY A 276 5.77 -4.38 10.52
CA GLY A 276 4.80 -3.33 10.21
C GLY A 276 3.35 -3.72 10.46
N SER A 277 2.49 -2.71 10.48
CA SER A 277 1.06 -2.84 10.78
C SER A 277 0.28 -3.46 9.61
N ALA A 278 -0.97 -3.81 9.89
CA ALA A 278 -1.90 -4.29 8.87
C ALA A 278 -2.21 -3.23 7.80
N GLY A 279 -2.53 -3.71 6.60
CA GLY A 279 -3.18 -2.92 5.55
C GLY A 279 -4.68 -2.76 5.80
N PRO A 280 -5.48 -2.46 4.75
CA PRO A 280 -6.93 -2.30 4.85
C PRO A 280 -7.67 -3.48 5.51
N SER A 281 -7.27 -4.72 5.25
CA SER A 281 -7.94 -5.95 5.74
C SER A 281 -7.79 -6.20 7.25
N GLY A 282 -6.86 -5.52 7.92
CA GLY A 282 -6.58 -5.73 9.34
C GLY A 282 -5.63 -6.87 9.67
N THR A 283 -5.21 -7.68 8.68
CA THR A 283 -4.26 -8.79 8.90
C THR A 283 -2.83 -8.26 8.92
N ASP A 284 -2.10 -8.44 10.02
CA ASP A 284 -0.79 -7.82 10.23
C ASP A 284 0.41 -8.71 9.84
N SER A 285 1.61 -8.13 9.88
CA SER A 285 2.85 -8.83 9.51
C SER A 285 3.18 -10.03 10.41
N GLU A 286 2.77 -10.01 11.67
CA GLU A 286 2.99 -11.11 12.60
C GLU A 286 2.13 -12.32 12.20
N THR A 287 0.85 -12.09 11.89
CA THR A 287 -0.08 -13.12 11.43
C THR A 287 0.38 -13.73 10.11
N TRP A 288 0.78 -12.91 9.14
CA TRP A 288 1.33 -13.41 7.87
C TRP A 288 2.63 -14.20 8.05
N ARG A 289 3.54 -13.72 8.90
CA ARG A 289 4.78 -14.46 9.22
C ARG A 289 4.47 -15.82 9.84
N ASP A 290 3.51 -15.90 10.75
CA ASP A 290 3.08 -17.16 11.35
C ASP A 290 2.50 -18.11 10.28
N MET A 291 1.62 -17.62 9.40
CA MET A 291 1.07 -18.42 8.28
C MET A 291 2.16 -18.98 7.37
N LEU A 292 3.20 -18.19 7.10
CA LEU A 292 4.29 -18.54 6.18
C LEU A 292 5.36 -19.45 6.79
N LEU A 293 5.46 -19.56 8.11
CA LEU A 293 6.60 -20.23 8.76
C LEU A 293 6.21 -21.35 9.75
N ARG A 294 4.99 -21.35 10.31
CA ARG A 294 4.70 -22.15 11.52
C ARG A 294 3.73 -23.32 11.32
N PHE A 295 3.27 -23.56 10.10
CA PHE A 295 2.28 -24.59 9.77
C PHE A 295 2.83 -25.70 8.86
N GLY A 296 4.15 -25.93 8.87
CA GLY A 296 4.81 -27.04 8.17
C GLY A 296 4.52 -27.05 6.67
N ALA A 297 4.08 -28.19 6.14
CA ALA A 297 3.76 -28.34 4.71
C ALA A 297 2.66 -27.37 4.22
N HIS A 298 1.77 -26.89 5.08
CA HIS A 298 0.77 -25.87 4.69
C HIS A 298 1.41 -24.50 4.51
N SER A 299 2.37 -24.14 5.38
CA SER A 299 3.18 -22.95 5.20
C SER A 299 4.01 -23.03 3.91
N SER A 300 4.58 -24.20 3.60
CA SER A 300 5.32 -24.40 2.34
C SER A 300 4.43 -24.12 1.13
N ARG A 301 3.26 -24.75 1.05
CA ARG A 301 2.30 -24.52 -0.05
C ARG A 301 1.85 -23.06 -0.16
N LEU A 302 1.64 -22.38 0.96
CA LEU A 302 1.33 -20.94 0.94
C LEU A 302 2.48 -20.13 0.33
N ARG A 303 3.74 -20.45 0.69
CA ARG A 303 4.91 -19.78 0.10
C ARG A 303 5.00 -20.04 -1.40
N ASP A 304 4.74 -21.26 -1.84
CA ASP A 304 4.75 -21.61 -3.27
C ASP A 304 3.64 -20.88 -4.04
N ALA A 305 2.44 -20.78 -3.47
CA ALA A 305 1.35 -20.01 -4.07
C ALA A 305 1.66 -18.50 -4.16
N ILE A 306 2.28 -17.91 -3.13
CA ILE A 306 2.72 -16.52 -3.19
C ILE A 306 3.86 -16.33 -4.19
N ALA A 307 4.80 -17.27 -4.28
CA ALA A 307 5.86 -17.23 -5.28
C ALA A 307 5.28 -17.28 -6.71
N ALA A 308 4.26 -18.11 -6.94
CA ALA A 308 3.52 -18.14 -8.20
C ALA A 308 2.79 -16.81 -8.48
N LEU A 309 2.21 -16.17 -7.45
CA LEU A 309 1.62 -14.83 -7.58
C LEU A 309 2.66 -13.77 -7.96
N VAL A 310 3.86 -13.79 -7.36
CA VAL A 310 4.93 -12.88 -7.72
C VAL A 310 5.34 -13.08 -9.18
N ARG A 311 5.60 -14.32 -9.60
CA ARG A 311 5.93 -14.62 -11.01
C ARG A 311 4.84 -14.17 -11.97
N ARG A 312 3.57 -14.40 -11.63
CA ARG A 312 2.43 -13.97 -12.45
C ARG A 312 2.34 -12.45 -12.58
N MET A 313 2.60 -11.71 -11.50
CA MET A 313 2.58 -10.25 -11.50
C MET A 313 3.80 -9.64 -12.22
N SER A 314 4.94 -10.31 -12.18
CA SER A 314 6.20 -9.78 -12.71
C SER A 314 6.42 -10.11 -14.19
N ASN A 315 5.97 -11.29 -14.64
CA ASN A 315 6.25 -11.79 -15.99
C ASN A 315 5.02 -11.75 -16.89
N GLY A 316 3.97 -11.03 -16.49
CA GLY A 316 2.72 -11.01 -17.23
C GLY A 316 1.79 -9.88 -16.81
N ILE A 317 0.71 -9.77 -17.57
CA ILE A 317 -0.29 -8.73 -17.38
C ILE A 317 -1.44 -9.31 -16.56
N MET A 318 -1.86 -8.55 -15.54
CA MET A 318 -3.01 -8.87 -14.71
C MET A 318 -4.07 -7.79 -14.89
N GLU A 319 -5.30 -8.21 -15.13
CA GLU A 319 -6.47 -7.32 -15.19
C GLU A 319 -6.65 -6.59 -13.85
N TRP A 320 -6.92 -5.28 -13.92
CA TRP A 320 -7.07 -4.42 -12.74
C TRP A 320 -8.10 -4.96 -11.75
N ASP A 321 -9.26 -5.41 -12.26
CA ASP A 321 -10.36 -5.93 -11.45
C ASP A 321 -9.98 -7.19 -10.63
N LYS A 322 -8.90 -7.90 -10.99
CA LYS A 322 -8.40 -9.05 -10.24
C LYS A 322 -7.50 -8.66 -9.07
N ILE A 323 -6.89 -7.48 -9.08
CA ILE A 323 -5.84 -7.10 -8.11
C ILE A 323 -6.13 -5.80 -7.33
N LYS A 324 -7.30 -5.18 -7.50
CA LYS A 324 -7.75 -3.98 -6.78
C LYS A 324 -7.48 -4.04 -5.28
N ALA A 325 -8.06 -5.02 -4.58
CA ALA A 325 -7.87 -5.15 -3.14
C ALA A 325 -6.42 -5.46 -2.74
N LEU A 326 -5.65 -6.18 -3.56
CA LEU A 326 -4.22 -6.43 -3.31
C LEU A 326 -3.41 -5.13 -3.32
N LEU A 327 -3.72 -4.22 -4.23
CA LEU A 327 -3.00 -2.94 -4.39
C LEU A 327 -3.52 -1.82 -3.49
N ALA A 328 -4.65 -2.04 -2.82
CA ALA A 328 -5.26 -1.08 -1.91
C ALA A 328 -4.36 -0.72 -0.72
N ARG A 329 -4.49 0.53 -0.26
CA ARG A 329 -3.70 1.11 0.83
C ARG A 329 -4.61 1.71 1.89
N ARG A 330 -4.25 1.51 3.16
CA ARG A 330 -4.84 2.25 4.28
C ARG A 330 -4.09 3.58 4.43
N GLY A 331 -4.77 4.68 4.12
CA GLY A 331 -4.24 6.03 4.30
C GLY A 331 -4.03 6.35 5.79
N VAL A 332 -2.84 6.86 6.11
CA VAL A 332 -2.45 7.28 7.47
C VAL A 332 -1.72 8.62 7.36
N ALA A 333 -2.19 9.61 8.11
CA ALA A 333 -1.48 10.87 8.29
C ALA A 333 -0.46 10.74 9.43
N LEU A 334 0.82 10.97 9.14
CA LEU A 334 1.85 11.05 10.16
C LEU A 334 2.25 12.50 10.41
N ASP A 335 2.50 12.84 11.66
CA ASP A 335 3.11 14.12 12.04
C ASP A 335 4.59 14.15 11.65
N LYS A 336 4.97 15.14 10.83
CA LYS A 336 6.34 15.39 10.37
C LYS A 336 7.11 16.33 11.30
N ASN A 337 6.43 17.07 12.17
CA ASN A 337 6.99 18.09 13.06
C ASN A 337 7.99 19.05 12.36
N PRO A 338 7.54 20.07 11.60
CA PRO A 338 6.13 20.43 11.34
C PRO A 338 5.56 19.80 10.06
N GLY A 339 4.23 19.66 10.04
CA GLY A 339 3.44 19.29 8.86
C GLY A 339 2.94 17.85 8.84
N VAL A 340 2.18 17.50 7.79
CA VAL A 340 1.56 16.18 7.62
C VAL A 340 2.31 15.36 6.57
N ARG A 341 2.61 14.09 6.84
CA ARG A 341 3.16 13.13 5.88
C ARG A 341 2.08 12.09 5.53
N PRO A 342 1.61 12.02 4.26
CA PRO A 342 0.71 10.96 3.83
C PRO A 342 1.47 9.62 3.74
N ILE A 343 0.89 8.56 4.28
CA ILE A 343 1.40 7.19 4.17
C ILE A 343 0.28 6.26 3.72
N GLY A 344 0.52 5.50 2.65
CA GLY A 344 -0.34 4.39 2.23
C GLY A 344 0.17 3.05 2.75
N VAL A 345 -0.45 2.52 3.80
CA VAL A 345 -0.09 1.18 4.33
C VAL A 345 -0.80 0.11 3.51
N GLY A 346 -0.07 -0.57 2.63
CA GLY A 346 -0.66 -1.64 1.81
C GLY A 346 -0.88 -2.95 2.55
N GLU A 347 -1.64 -3.82 1.91
CA GLU A 347 -1.82 -5.21 2.34
C GLU A 347 -0.49 -5.92 2.54
N VAL A 348 -0.38 -6.72 3.59
CA VAL A 348 0.87 -7.43 3.89
C VAL A 348 1.24 -8.37 2.75
N LEU A 349 0.26 -9.00 2.10
CA LEU A 349 0.47 -9.85 0.91
C LEU A 349 1.18 -9.09 -0.22
N GLN A 350 0.73 -7.89 -0.54
CA GLN A 350 1.40 -7.03 -1.53
C GLN A 350 2.81 -6.65 -1.10
N ARG A 351 3.02 -6.37 0.19
CA ARG A 351 4.35 -6.07 0.72
C ARG A 351 5.28 -7.27 0.69
N ILE A 352 4.77 -8.50 0.84
CA ILE A 352 5.55 -9.73 0.67
C ILE A 352 6.00 -9.83 -0.80
N CYS A 353 5.08 -9.63 -1.74
CA CYS A 353 5.40 -9.66 -3.17
C CYS A 353 6.48 -8.62 -3.51
N ALA A 354 6.27 -7.36 -3.12
CA ALA A 354 7.22 -6.28 -3.37
C ALA A 354 8.59 -6.50 -2.69
N LYS A 355 8.62 -6.99 -1.45
CA LYS A 355 9.89 -7.31 -0.76
C LYS A 355 10.62 -8.47 -1.41
N THR A 356 9.90 -9.42 -1.99
CA THR A 356 10.50 -10.52 -2.73
C THR A 356 11.11 -10.02 -4.03
N MET A 357 10.43 -9.13 -4.74
CA MET A 357 11.01 -8.45 -5.90
C MET A 357 12.30 -7.71 -5.56
N VAL A 358 12.28 -6.87 -4.52
CA VAL A 358 13.48 -6.18 -4.04
C VAL A 358 14.59 -7.15 -3.61
N TYR A 359 14.24 -8.31 -3.05
CA TYR A 359 15.23 -9.31 -2.66
C TYR A 359 15.91 -9.96 -3.88
N VAL A 360 15.16 -10.22 -4.95
CA VAL A 360 15.66 -10.90 -6.15
C VAL A 360 16.40 -9.93 -7.08
N THR A 361 15.87 -8.73 -7.30
CA THR A 361 16.41 -7.76 -8.27
C THR A 361 17.26 -6.66 -7.64
N GLY A 362 17.45 -6.68 -6.32
CA GLY A 362 18.09 -5.58 -5.61
C GLY A 362 19.59 -5.39 -5.92
N ILE A 363 20.27 -6.45 -6.34
CA ILE A 363 21.68 -6.36 -6.77
C ILE A 363 21.74 -5.70 -8.15
N ASP A 364 20.98 -6.23 -9.12
CA ASP A 364 20.88 -5.66 -10.46
C ASP A 364 20.50 -4.18 -10.41
N LEU A 365 19.49 -3.82 -9.63
CA LEU A 365 19.06 -2.43 -9.48
C LEU A 365 20.19 -1.53 -8.94
N LYS A 366 20.99 -2.03 -8.00
CA LYS A 366 22.11 -1.28 -7.44
C LYS A 366 23.25 -1.11 -8.45
N GLU A 367 23.53 -2.13 -9.25
CA GLU A 367 24.57 -2.10 -10.29
C GLU A 367 24.18 -1.13 -11.41
N GLU A 368 22.94 -1.24 -11.91
CA GLU A 368 22.41 -0.38 -12.98
C GLU A 368 22.28 1.09 -12.54
N CYS A 369 21.89 1.34 -11.28
CA CYS A 369 21.75 2.70 -10.77
C CYS A 369 23.07 3.37 -10.38
N GLY A 370 24.11 2.59 -10.10
CA GLY A 370 25.44 3.09 -9.73
C GLY A 370 25.45 4.25 -8.73
N ALA A 371 26.17 5.32 -9.09
CA ALA A 371 26.22 6.56 -8.31
C ALA A 371 25.10 7.55 -8.67
N ASP A 372 24.40 7.33 -9.77
CA ASP A 372 23.38 8.25 -10.30
C ASP A 372 22.09 8.20 -9.45
N GLN A 373 21.80 7.05 -8.83
CA GLN A 373 20.66 6.91 -7.93
C GLN A 373 21.04 6.26 -6.60
N LEU A 374 21.33 7.09 -5.61
CA LEU A 374 21.75 6.68 -4.27
C LEU A 374 20.65 5.97 -3.46
N CYS A 375 19.38 6.06 -3.88
CA CYS A 375 18.27 5.35 -3.24
C CYS A 375 18.18 3.87 -3.64
N ALA A 376 18.98 3.40 -4.60
CA ALA A 376 18.94 2.03 -5.14
C ALA A 376 19.67 0.98 -4.29
N GLY A 377 20.08 1.30 -3.05
CA GLY A 377 20.71 0.35 -2.13
C GLY A 377 22.22 0.51 -1.95
N THR A 378 22.79 1.66 -2.34
CA THR A 378 24.17 2.04 -2.03
C THR A 378 24.36 2.11 -0.51
N LYS A 379 25.41 1.45 0.02
CA LYS A 379 25.58 1.17 1.46
C LYS A 379 25.63 2.42 2.35
N ALA A 380 25.99 3.57 1.80
CA ALA A 380 26.04 4.84 2.52
C ALA A 380 25.07 5.89 1.95
N GLY A 381 24.15 5.48 1.06
CA GLY A 381 22.99 6.26 0.61
C GLY A 381 23.27 7.69 0.18
N VAL A 382 22.30 8.59 0.41
CA VAL A 382 22.43 10.02 0.13
C VAL A 382 23.48 10.72 0.99
N GLU A 383 23.84 10.14 2.13
CA GLU A 383 24.87 10.68 3.04
C GLU A 383 26.27 10.60 2.43
N SER A 384 26.47 9.79 1.38
CA SER A 384 27.73 9.71 0.62
C SER A 384 27.85 10.76 -0.48
N ALA A 385 26.76 11.48 -0.78
CA ALA A 385 26.70 12.46 -1.87
C ALA A 385 27.24 13.84 -1.47
N ILE A 386 27.59 14.02 -0.20
CA ILE A 386 27.95 15.30 0.43
C ILE A 386 29.46 15.40 0.59
#